data_AF-A0A6N8XJW1-F1
#
_entry.id   AF-A0A6N8XJW1-F1
#
_cell.length_a   1.000
_cell.length_b   1.000
_cell.length_c   1.000
_cell.angle_alpha   90.00
_cell.angle_beta   90.00
_cell.angle_gamma   90.00
#
_symmetry.space_group_name_H-M   'P 1'
#
loop_
_entity.id
_entity.type
_entity.pdbx_description
1 polymer ?
#
loop_
_entity_poly.entity_id
_entity_poly.type
_entity_poly.pdbx_seq_one_letter_code
_entity_poly.pdbx_strand_id
1 'polypeptide(L)'
;MDHLLLGLKAAAEGTRLRILSLCAHVELTVSDLVRVLGQSQPRVSRHLKLLVEAGLLERHQEGNWAWYRLAEASGGARNAELARQLIDLIPENDEVQALDLVRLEEIKAERARIAADYFRANAASWSEVRALHVDPAQVDAALRQVVLRQPIDTLLDIGTGTGRVLELVAPEVTSAIGIDLSREMLAVARHNLDKDGLRHCQVRHADMYQLPFAHERFDAVTLHMVLHYSERPAQVLAEAARVLKPGGRVVVVDFAPHGMTALLDQHAHCWAGFEDGDIRRWFRAASLSPEEPVLLDGDPLTVAIWSAARPANDAAPEPDQDDAGDDAGRAAS
;
A
#
# COMPACT_ATOMS: atom_id res chain seq x y z
N MET A 1 -6.73 -15.19 28.67
CA MET A 1 -7.31 -14.45 29.82
C MET A 1 -6.56 -13.15 30.07
N ASP A 2 -5.24 -13.18 30.25
CA ASP A 2 -4.45 -11.99 30.61
C ASP A 2 -4.51 -10.84 29.60
N HIS A 3 -4.46 -11.14 28.30
CA HIS A 3 -4.60 -10.13 27.25
C HIS A 3 -5.96 -9.43 27.28
N LEU A 4 -7.04 -10.20 27.46
CA LEU A 4 -8.39 -9.65 27.60
C LEU A 4 -8.50 -8.75 28.83
N LEU A 5 -7.96 -9.18 29.97
CA LEU A 5 -7.92 -8.35 31.19
C LEU A 5 -7.11 -7.07 31.01
N LEU A 6 -5.97 -7.14 30.33
CA LEU A 6 -5.17 -5.97 30.00
C LEU A 6 -5.93 -5.01 29.09
N GLY A 7 -6.60 -5.54 28.06
CA GLY A 7 -7.48 -4.79 27.16
C GLY A 7 -8.59 -4.06 27.92
N LEU A 8 -9.35 -4.77 28.73
CA LEU A 8 -10.45 -4.17 29.51
C LEU A 8 -9.94 -3.11 30.50
N LYS A 9 -8.84 -3.35 31.21
CA LYS A 9 -8.22 -2.36 32.11
C LYS A 9 -7.73 -1.12 31.34
N ALA A 10 -7.14 -1.33 30.16
CA ALA A 10 -6.71 -0.26 29.28
C ALA A 10 -7.90 0.47 28.65
N ALA A 11 -9.06 -0.14 28.45
CA ALA A 11 -10.24 0.55 27.91
C ALA A 11 -11.04 1.28 28.98
N ALA A 12 -11.02 0.84 30.25
CA ALA A 12 -11.85 1.34 31.35
C ALA A 12 -11.46 2.75 31.85
N GLU A 13 -11.45 3.75 30.97
CA GLU A 13 -11.31 5.16 31.29
C GLU A 13 -11.82 6.03 30.12
N GLY A 14 -12.54 7.11 30.45
CA GLY A 14 -13.27 7.91 29.46
C GLY A 14 -12.41 8.49 28.33
N THR A 15 -11.23 9.02 28.62
CA THR A 15 -10.33 9.55 27.57
C THR A 15 -9.88 8.46 26.61
N ARG A 16 -9.60 7.26 27.10
CA ARG A 16 -9.17 6.13 26.28
C ARG A 16 -10.28 5.60 25.36
N LEU A 17 -11.53 5.55 25.84
CA LEU A 17 -12.68 5.24 24.97
C LEU A 17 -12.86 6.30 23.87
N ARG A 18 -12.72 7.58 24.21
CA ARG A 18 -12.76 8.68 23.22
C ARG A 18 -11.65 8.53 22.18
N ILE A 19 -10.41 8.22 22.60
CA ILE A 19 -9.29 7.95 21.68
C ILE A 19 -9.61 6.77 20.76
N LEU A 20 -10.11 5.65 21.29
CA LEU A 20 -10.49 4.48 20.48
C LEU A 20 -11.55 4.85 19.44
N SER A 21 -12.59 5.58 19.86
CA SER A 21 -13.63 6.09 18.96
C SER A 21 -13.05 6.95 17.84
N LEU A 22 -12.15 7.90 18.15
CA LEU A 22 -11.54 8.77 17.14
C LEU A 22 -10.64 7.97 16.17
N CYS A 23 -9.79 7.09 16.69
CA CYS A 23 -8.90 6.24 15.90
C CYS A 23 -9.64 5.15 15.10
N ALA A 24 -10.93 4.92 15.36
CA ALA A 24 -11.77 4.06 14.54
C ALA A 24 -12.16 4.73 13.21
N HIS A 25 -12.16 6.06 13.16
CA HIS A 25 -12.61 6.83 12.00
C HIS A 25 -11.49 7.08 10.99
N VAL A 26 -10.27 7.35 11.49
CA VAL A 26 -9.13 7.78 10.69
C VAL A 26 -7.83 7.59 11.48
N GLU A 27 -6.69 7.53 10.78
CA GLU A 27 -5.38 7.56 11.41
C GLU A 27 -5.04 8.95 11.98
N LEU A 28 -4.67 8.99 13.25
CA LEU A 28 -4.42 10.22 13.98
C LEU A 28 -3.01 10.26 14.55
N THR A 29 -2.41 11.44 14.56
CA THR A 29 -1.17 11.70 15.29
C THR A 29 -1.49 12.14 16.72
N VAL A 30 -0.45 12.17 17.57
CA VAL A 30 -0.58 12.71 18.92
C VAL A 30 -1.11 14.15 18.91
N SER A 31 -0.65 14.98 17.95
CA SER A 31 -1.05 16.38 17.84
C SER A 31 -2.52 16.55 17.50
N ASP A 32 -3.08 15.68 16.65
CA ASP A 32 -4.51 15.71 16.33
C ASP A 32 -5.34 15.36 17.56
N LEU A 33 -4.97 14.30 18.27
CA LEU A 33 -5.67 13.87 19.49
C LEU A 33 -5.60 14.93 20.59
N VAL A 34 -4.45 15.61 20.76
CA VAL A 34 -4.31 16.76 21.67
C VAL A 34 -5.30 17.86 21.31
N ARG A 35 -5.41 18.20 20.03
CA ARG A 35 -6.33 19.24 19.53
C ARG A 35 -7.79 18.86 19.72
N VAL A 36 -8.19 17.62 19.39
CA VAL A 36 -9.58 17.15 19.54
C VAL A 36 -9.97 17.07 21.02
N LEU A 37 -9.13 16.42 21.85
CA LEU A 37 -9.47 16.12 23.24
C LEU A 37 -9.28 17.33 24.17
N GLY A 38 -8.53 18.35 23.75
CA GLY A 38 -8.18 19.51 24.58
C GLY A 38 -7.29 19.14 25.78
N GLN A 39 -6.46 18.11 25.65
CA GLN A 39 -5.59 17.60 26.71
C GLN A 39 -4.11 17.80 26.39
N SER A 40 -3.27 17.84 27.43
CA SER A 40 -1.83 18.00 27.23
C SER A 40 -1.19 16.80 26.51
N GLN A 41 -0.18 17.06 25.69
CA GLN A 41 0.55 16.03 24.97
C GLN A 41 1.10 14.90 25.87
N PRO A 42 1.70 15.16 27.05
CA PRO A 42 2.15 14.06 27.93
C PRO A 42 1.02 13.14 28.39
N ARG A 43 -0.18 13.69 28.61
CA ARG A 43 -1.36 12.91 29.02
C ARG A 43 -1.84 12.02 27.87
N VAL A 44 -2.02 12.60 26.68
CA VAL A 44 -2.44 11.86 25.48
C VAL A 44 -1.43 10.76 25.14
N SER A 45 -0.13 11.05 25.12
CA SER A 45 0.92 10.06 24.87
C SER A 45 0.91 8.90 25.85
N ARG A 46 0.64 9.17 27.14
CA ARG A 46 0.49 8.11 28.16
C ARG A 46 -0.70 7.20 27.87
N HIS A 47 -1.85 7.77 27.48
CA HIS A 47 -3.04 6.99 27.12
C HIS A 47 -2.79 6.12 25.89
N LEU A 48 -2.17 6.69 24.85
CA LEU A 48 -1.82 5.97 23.62
C LEU A 48 -0.88 4.80 23.89
N LYS A 49 0.16 5.01 24.72
CA LYS A 49 1.08 3.94 25.11
C LYS A 49 0.33 2.75 25.72
N LEU A 50 -0.57 3.01 26.68
CA LEU A 50 -1.34 1.96 27.34
C LEU A 50 -2.26 1.21 26.37
N LEU A 51 -2.91 1.93 25.46
CA LEU A 51 -3.79 1.34 24.44
C LEU A 51 -3.03 0.47 23.43
N VAL A 52 -1.83 0.91 23.02
CA VAL A 52 -0.95 0.15 22.13
C VAL A 52 -0.39 -1.09 22.84
N GLU A 53 0.11 -0.96 24.07
CA GLU A 53 0.58 -2.10 24.87
C GLU A 53 -0.52 -3.14 25.12
N ALA A 54 -1.77 -2.67 25.24
CA ALA A 54 -2.94 -3.52 25.37
C ALA A 54 -3.44 -4.10 24.02
N GLY A 55 -2.86 -3.72 22.88
CA GLY A 55 -3.26 -4.21 21.56
C GLY A 55 -4.66 -3.74 21.12
N LEU A 56 -5.12 -2.59 21.64
CA LEU A 56 -6.38 -1.94 21.24
C LEU A 56 -6.16 -0.88 20.15
N LEU A 57 -4.94 -0.33 20.08
CA LEU A 57 -4.49 0.53 19.00
C LEU A 57 -3.25 -0.06 18.35
N GLU A 58 -3.10 0.22 17.07
CA GLU A 58 -1.85 0.06 16.35
C GLU A 58 -1.12 1.39 16.27
N ARG A 59 0.21 1.32 16.24
CA ARG A 59 1.09 2.48 16.09
C ARG A 59 2.07 2.25 14.96
N HIS A 60 2.15 3.22 14.05
CA HIS A 60 3.13 3.23 12.97
C HIS A 60 4.00 4.48 13.05
N GLN A 61 5.31 4.30 13.00
CA GLN A 61 6.26 5.41 13.02
C GLN A 61 6.55 5.86 11.58
N GLU A 62 6.48 7.17 11.33
CA GLU A 62 6.70 7.77 10.04
C GLU A 62 7.59 9.01 10.17
N GLY A 63 8.92 8.84 10.14
CA GLY A 63 9.85 9.92 10.47
C GLY A 63 9.66 10.40 11.91
N ASN A 64 9.35 11.69 12.09
CA ASN A 64 9.10 12.28 13.41
C ASN A 64 7.67 12.08 13.93
N TRP A 65 6.77 11.58 13.09
CA TRP A 65 5.36 11.39 13.45
C TRP A 65 5.07 9.94 13.83
N ALA A 66 4.16 9.76 14.78
CA ALA A 66 3.57 8.47 15.10
C ALA A 66 2.07 8.53 14.80
N TRP A 67 1.63 7.64 13.93
CA TRP A 67 0.24 7.48 13.53
C TRP A 67 -0.40 6.37 14.34
N TYR A 68 -1.62 6.61 14.79
CA TYR A 68 -2.41 5.71 15.63
C TYR A 68 -3.75 5.45 14.96
N ARG A 69 -4.14 4.18 14.97
CA ARG A 69 -5.42 3.70 14.45
C ARG A 69 -5.96 2.59 15.33
N LEU A 70 -7.25 2.32 15.21
CA LEU A 70 -7.84 1.15 15.83
C LEU A 70 -7.14 -0.12 15.35
N ALA A 71 -6.85 -1.01 16.29
CA ALA A 71 -6.24 -2.30 16.00
C ALA A 71 -7.13 -3.14 15.06
N GLU A 72 -6.52 -3.77 14.06
CA GLU A 72 -7.19 -4.69 13.14
C GLU A 72 -6.67 -6.12 13.33
N ALA A 73 -7.53 -7.10 13.01
CA ALA A 73 -7.14 -8.51 13.08
C ALA A 73 -5.99 -8.85 12.12
N SER A 74 -5.96 -8.19 10.95
CA SER A 74 -4.90 -8.28 9.94
C SER A 74 -3.53 -7.81 10.45
N GLY A 75 -3.50 -6.92 11.45
CA GLY A 75 -2.28 -6.40 12.06
C GLY A 75 -1.68 -7.29 13.15
N GLY A 76 -2.33 -8.42 13.48
CA GLY A 76 -1.87 -9.34 14.53
C GLY A 76 -2.08 -8.82 15.96
N ALA A 77 -2.84 -7.74 16.12
CA ALA A 77 -3.13 -7.13 17.41
C ALA A 77 -4.06 -8.03 18.24
N ARG A 78 -3.63 -8.38 19.45
CA ARG A 78 -4.27 -9.41 20.29
C ARG A 78 -5.68 -9.06 20.77
N ASN A 79 -6.04 -7.78 20.79
CA ASN A 79 -7.34 -7.29 21.27
C ASN A 79 -8.09 -6.46 20.21
N ALA A 80 -7.79 -6.64 18.92
CA ALA A 80 -8.48 -5.94 17.83
C ALA A 80 -10.01 -6.13 17.88
N GLU A 81 -10.46 -7.37 18.11
CA GLU A 81 -11.89 -7.69 18.23
C GLU A 81 -12.55 -6.95 19.40
N LEU A 82 -11.90 -6.96 20.56
CA LEU A 82 -12.38 -6.22 21.73
C LEU A 82 -12.47 -4.71 21.42
N ALA A 83 -11.47 -4.15 20.75
CA ALA A 83 -11.46 -2.73 20.40
C ALA A 83 -12.67 -2.34 19.55
N ARG A 84 -13.02 -3.15 18.55
CA ARG A 84 -14.24 -2.96 17.72
C ARG A 84 -15.51 -3.03 18.55
N GLN A 85 -15.68 -4.09 19.33
CA GLN A 85 -16.87 -4.26 20.19
C GLN A 85 -17.05 -3.11 21.18
N LEU A 86 -15.95 -2.58 21.73
CA LEU A 86 -16.01 -1.44 22.65
C LEU A 86 -16.54 -0.17 21.98
N ILE A 87 -16.23 0.05 20.70
CA ILE A 87 -16.70 1.22 19.95
C ILE A 87 -18.19 1.09 19.64
N ASP A 88 -18.64 -0.10 19.25
CA ASP A 88 -20.05 -0.38 18.98
C ASP A 88 -20.95 -0.23 20.23
N LEU A 89 -20.35 -0.31 21.42
CA LEU A 89 -21.03 -0.11 22.69
C LEU A 89 -21.08 1.36 23.15
N ILE A 90 -20.41 2.29 22.46
CA ILE A 90 -20.44 3.71 22.83
C ILE A 90 -21.83 4.27 22.45
N PRO A 91 -22.55 4.92 23.37
CA PRO A 91 -23.88 5.48 23.07
C PRO A 91 -23.81 6.55 21.99
N GLU A 92 -24.62 6.43 20.93
CA GLU A 92 -24.69 7.40 19.83
C GLU A 92 -25.08 8.81 20.28
N ASN A 93 -25.72 8.93 21.45
CA ASN A 93 -26.20 10.20 22.01
C ASN A 93 -25.23 10.82 23.04
N ASP A 94 -23.99 10.36 23.14
CA ASP A 94 -22.99 10.98 24.01
C ASP A 94 -22.54 12.34 23.45
N GLU A 95 -22.87 13.42 24.17
CA GLU A 95 -22.58 14.80 23.75
C GLU A 95 -21.07 15.09 23.62
N VAL A 96 -20.24 14.43 24.44
CA VAL A 96 -18.77 14.61 24.41
C VAL A 96 -18.20 13.97 23.16
N GLN A 97 -18.64 12.76 22.83
CA GLN A 97 -18.28 12.07 21.60
C GLN A 97 -18.72 12.86 20.36
N ALA A 98 -19.96 13.37 20.35
CA ALA A 98 -20.46 14.18 19.25
C ALA A 98 -19.59 15.43 19.03
N LEU A 99 -19.19 16.12 20.10
CA LEU A 99 -18.30 17.28 20.01
C LEU A 99 -16.89 16.92 19.52
N ASP A 100 -16.36 15.78 19.96
CA ASP A 100 -15.06 15.27 19.50
C ASP A 100 -15.08 14.95 18.01
N LEU A 101 -16.18 14.36 17.50
CA LEU A 101 -16.36 14.08 16.08
C LEU A 101 -16.46 15.35 15.24
N VAL A 102 -17.12 16.41 15.74
CA VAL A 102 -17.11 17.72 15.08
C VAL A 102 -15.68 18.27 14.94
N ARG A 103 -14.90 18.23 16.02
CA ARG A 103 -13.48 18.67 15.99
C ARG A 103 -12.62 17.78 15.09
N LEU A 104 -12.92 16.49 15.00
CA LEU A 104 -12.25 15.58 14.09
C LEU A 104 -12.51 15.98 12.63
N GLU A 105 -13.75 16.30 12.28
CA GLU A 105 -14.10 16.78 10.94
C GLU A 105 -13.39 18.10 10.59
N GLU A 106 -13.20 19.01 11.55
CA GLU A 106 -12.38 20.22 11.32
C GLU A 106 -10.93 19.89 10.96
N ILE A 107 -10.33 18.89 11.62
CA ILE A 107 -8.97 18.43 11.32
C ILE A 107 -8.93 17.79 9.93
N LYS A 108 -9.91 16.95 9.59
CA LYS A 108 -10.01 16.33 8.27
C LYS A 108 -10.16 17.37 7.17
N ALA A 109 -11.00 18.38 7.37
CA ALA A 109 -11.20 19.48 6.43
C ALA A 109 -9.91 20.30 6.23
N GLU A 110 -9.16 20.57 7.29
CA GLU A 110 -7.89 21.28 7.18
C GLU A 110 -6.83 20.45 6.43
N ARG A 111 -6.72 19.15 6.73
CA ARG A 111 -5.84 18.24 5.99
C ARG A 111 -6.22 18.17 4.51
N ALA A 112 -7.52 18.10 4.21
CA ALA A 112 -8.04 18.12 2.85
C ALA A 112 -7.62 19.39 2.10
N ARG A 113 -7.74 20.55 2.75
CA ARG A 113 -7.33 21.84 2.17
C ARG A 113 -5.83 21.89 1.87
N ILE A 114 -5.00 21.47 2.82
CA ILE A 114 -3.53 21.41 2.65
C ILE A 114 -3.17 20.47 1.51
N ALA A 115 -3.76 19.27 1.50
CA ALA A 115 -3.54 18.28 0.45
C ALA A 115 -3.96 18.80 -0.93
N ALA A 116 -5.13 19.43 -1.03
CA ALA A 116 -5.64 20.00 -2.27
C ALA A 116 -4.79 21.18 -2.78
N ASP A 117 -4.35 22.07 -1.89
CA ASP A 117 -3.51 23.21 -2.25
C ASP A 117 -2.12 22.75 -2.71
N TYR A 118 -1.53 21.77 -2.01
CA TYR A 118 -0.28 21.13 -2.45
C TYR A 118 -0.44 20.46 -3.82
N PHE A 119 -1.47 19.63 -3.97
CA PHE A 119 -1.72 18.94 -5.22
C PHE A 119 -1.94 19.93 -6.36
N ARG A 120 -2.70 21.02 -6.15
CA ARG A 120 -2.91 22.06 -7.15
C ARG A 120 -1.62 22.80 -7.52
N ALA A 121 -0.81 23.17 -6.54
CA ALA A 121 0.45 23.89 -6.76
C ALA A 121 1.46 23.05 -7.55
N ASN A 122 1.46 21.74 -7.32
CA ASN A 122 2.41 20.83 -7.95
C ASN A 122 1.81 20.05 -9.12
N ALA A 123 0.49 20.18 -9.37
CA ALA A 123 -0.21 19.48 -10.44
C ALA A 123 0.46 19.74 -11.79
N ALA A 124 0.90 20.97 -12.10
CA ALA A 124 1.58 21.23 -13.38
C ALA A 124 2.80 20.32 -13.60
N SER A 125 3.62 20.07 -12.56
CA SER A 125 4.80 19.21 -12.66
C SER A 125 4.49 17.71 -12.69
N TRP A 126 3.31 17.28 -12.22
CA TRP A 126 2.97 15.85 -12.01
C TRP A 126 1.77 15.36 -12.84
N SER A 127 0.93 16.27 -13.35
CA SER A 127 -0.21 15.99 -14.22
C SER A 127 0.16 16.01 -15.71
N GLU A 128 1.29 16.61 -16.08
CA GLU A 128 1.82 16.56 -17.44
C GLU A 128 2.26 15.13 -17.85
N VAL A 129 2.59 14.27 -16.88
CA VAL A 129 2.82 12.82 -17.11
C VAL A 129 1.51 12.03 -17.27
N ARG A 130 0.37 12.55 -16.77
CA ARG A 130 -0.96 11.93 -16.96
C ARG A 130 -1.71 12.44 -18.20
N ALA A 131 -1.24 13.52 -18.82
CA ALA A 131 -1.82 14.08 -20.04
C ALA A 131 -1.38 13.34 -21.32
N LEU A 132 -0.71 12.18 -21.20
CA LEU A 132 -0.02 11.46 -22.27
C LEU A 132 -0.93 10.48 -23.06
N HIS A 133 -2.19 10.91 -23.27
CA HIS A 133 -3.19 10.38 -24.22
C HIS A 133 -3.66 8.92 -24.11
N VAL A 134 -3.14 8.10 -23.19
CA VAL A 134 -3.88 6.88 -22.78
C VAL A 134 -4.96 7.30 -21.77
N ASP A 135 -6.20 6.89 -22.03
CA ASP A 135 -7.31 7.15 -21.12
C ASP A 135 -7.04 6.49 -19.75
N PRO A 136 -6.94 7.27 -18.66
CA PRO A 136 -6.70 6.73 -17.32
C PRO A 136 -7.73 5.66 -16.91
N ALA A 137 -8.97 5.76 -17.39
CA ALA A 137 -10.00 4.76 -17.11
C ALA A 137 -9.69 3.41 -17.76
N GLN A 138 -9.04 3.40 -18.94
CA GLN A 138 -8.61 2.17 -19.59
C GLN A 138 -7.45 1.51 -18.85
N VAL A 139 -6.48 2.32 -18.39
CA VAL A 139 -5.37 1.83 -17.56
C VAL A 139 -5.90 1.25 -16.24
N ASP A 140 -6.78 1.97 -15.55
CA ASP A 140 -7.40 1.51 -14.31
C ASP A 140 -8.16 0.19 -14.52
N ALA A 141 -8.96 0.09 -15.59
CA ALA A 141 -9.72 -1.13 -15.89
C ALA A 141 -8.79 -2.33 -16.17
N ALA A 142 -7.75 -2.13 -16.98
CA ALA A 142 -6.80 -3.17 -17.31
C ALA A 142 -5.96 -3.59 -16.09
N LEU A 143 -5.47 -2.64 -15.29
CA LEU A 143 -4.76 -2.91 -14.04
C LEU A 143 -5.63 -3.73 -13.09
N ARG A 144 -6.87 -3.29 -12.85
CA ARG A 144 -7.80 -3.99 -11.97
C ARG A 144 -8.06 -5.42 -12.46
N GLN A 145 -8.23 -5.62 -13.76
CA GLN A 145 -8.41 -6.95 -14.34
C GLN A 145 -7.18 -7.86 -14.12
N VAL A 146 -5.96 -7.33 -14.24
CA VAL A 146 -4.71 -8.09 -14.07
C VAL A 146 -4.44 -8.41 -12.59
N VAL A 147 -4.67 -7.44 -11.69
CA VAL A 147 -4.51 -7.64 -10.24
C VAL A 147 -5.52 -8.66 -9.72
N LEU A 148 -6.79 -8.55 -10.14
CA LEU A 148 -7.89 -9.37 -9.63
C LEU A 148 -8.19 -10.62 -10.48
N ARG A 149 -7.23 -11.13 -11.30
CA ARG A 149 -7.47 -12.42 -12.02
C ARG A 149 -7.72 -13.58 -11.05
N GLN A 150 -7.29 -13.43 -9.80
CA GLN A 150 -7.59 -14.33 -8.70
C GLN A 150 -8.03 -13.51 -7.47
N PRO A 151 -8.84 -14.10 -6.56
CA PRO A 151 -9.15 -13.45 -5.30
C PRO A 151 -7.87 -13.11 -4.52
N ILE A 152 -7.83 -11.93 -3.92
CA ILE A 152 -6.72 -11.46 -3.10
C ILE A 152 -7.26 -10.87 -1.80
N ASP A 153 -6.61 -11.17 -0.67
CA ASP A 153 -7.01 -10.61 0.62
C ASP A 153 -6.19 -9.36 0.95
N THR A 154 -4.89 -9.38 0.61
CA THR A 154 -3.94 -8.31 0.95
C THR A 154 -3.16 -7.81 -0.26
N LEU A 155 -3.10 -6.48 -0.42
CA LEU A 155 -2.36 -5.81 -1.49
C LEU A 155 -1.33 -4.80 -0.94
N LEU A 156 -0.16 -4.74 -1.58
CA LEU A 156 0.82 -3.66 -1.42
C LEU A 156 0.94 -2.85 -2.71
N ASP A 157 0.83 -1.53 -2.62
CA ASP A 157 1.05 -0.61 -3.73
C ASP A 157 2.33 0.20 -3.48
N ILE A 158 3.36 -0.03 -4.29
CA ILE A 158 4.66 0.65 -4.18
C ILE A 158 4.61 1.89 -5.07
N GLY A 159 4.91 3.06 -4.50
CA GLY A 159 4.77 4.33 -5.22
C GLY A 159 3.31 4.77 -5.33
N THR A 160 2.56 4.69 -4.23
CA THR A 160 1.09 4.82 -4.26
C THR A 160 0.60 6.20 -4.69
N GLY A 161 1.46 7.22 -4.62
CA GLY A 161 1.14 8.58 -5.00
C GLY A 161 -0.09 9.06 -4.23
N THR A 162 -1.17 9.33 -4.98
CA THR A 162 -2.44 9.82 -4.41
C THR A 162 -3.36 8.70 -3.91
N GLY A 163 -2.91 7.44 -3.88
CA GLY A 163 -3.69 6.29 -3.39
C GLY A 163 -4.68 5.70 -4.41
N ARG A 164 -4.57 6.03 -5.70
CA ARG A 164 -5.56 5.66 -6.72
C ARG A 164 -5.73 4.14 -6.86
N VAL A 165 -4.64 3.38 -6.85
CA VAL A 165 -4.69 1.91 -6.94
C VAL A 165 -5.41 1.33 -5.72
N LEU A 166 -5.20 1.90 -4.53
CA LEU A 166 -5.87 1.48 -3.31
C LEU A 166 -7.39 1.71 -3.39
N GLU A 167 -7.84 2.86 -3.91
CA GLU A 167 -9.26 3.13 -4.15
C GLU A 167 -9.87 2.11 -5.14
N LEU A 168 -9.12 1.81 -6.21
CA LEU A 168 -9.56 0.95 -7.30
C LEU A 168 -9.81 -0.50 -6.86
N VAL A 169 -9.01 -1.02 -5.93
CA VAL A 169 -9.09 -2.42 -5.45
C VAL A 169 -9.79 -2.57 -4.10
N ALA A 170 -10.08 -1.45 -3.42
CA ALA A 170 -10.63 -1.44 -2.07
C ALA A 170 -11.86 -2.35 -1.89
N PRO A 171 -12.83 -2.41 -2.82
CA PRO A 171 -14.01 -3.24 -2.63
C PRO A 171 -13.75 -4.75 -2.69
N GLU A 172 -12.58 -5.18 -3.19
CA GLU A 172 -12.26 -6.59 -3.43
C GLU A 172 -11.21 -7.16 -2.46
N VAL A 173 -10.59 -6.32 -1.63
CA VAL A 173 -9.55 -6.74 -0.68
C VAL A 173 -10.03 -6.65 0.76
N THR A 174 -9.47 -7.50 1.61
CA THR A 174 -9.62 -7.38 3.06
C THR A 174 -8.79 -6.21 3.61
N SER A 175 -7.60 -5.97 3.04
CA SER A 175 -6.78 -4.79 3.36
C SER A 175 -5.80 -4.44 2.25
N ALA A 176 -5.48 -3.16 2.08
CA ALA A 176 -4.40 -2.72 1.19
C ALA A 176 -3.50 -1.69 1.86
N ILE A 177 -2.22 -1.70 1.50
CA ILE A 177 -1.24 -0.74 2.00
C ILE A 177 -0.53 -0.11 0.81
N GLY A 178 -0.54 1.21 0.72
CA GLY A 178 0.30 1.97 -0.19
C GLY A 178 1.56 2.47 0.50
N ILE A 179 2.67 2.52 -0.23
CA ILE A 179 3.88 3.19 0.22
C ILE A 179 4.33 4.27 -0.76
N ASP A 180 4.93 5.33 -0.24
CA ASP A 180 5.54 6.38 -1.05
C ASP A 180 6.72 7.01 -0.30
N LEU A 181 7.64 7.65 -1.03
CA LEU A 181 8.73 8.43 -0.46
C LEU A 181 8.30 9.88 -0.16
N SER A 182 7.33 10.42 -0.90
CA SER A 182 6.79 11.77 -0.66
C SER A 182 5.74 11.75 0.45
N ARG A 183 6.03 12.47 1.53
CA ARG A 183 5.10 12.66 2.65
C ARG A 183 3.87 13.46 2.23
N GLU A 184 4.05 14.34 1.26
CA GLU A 184 3.01 15.18 0.72
C GLU A 184 2.02 14.36 -0.10
N MET A 185 2.50 13.44 -0.94
CA MET A 185 1.64 12.47 -1.65
C MET A 185 0.89 11.57 -0.66
N LEU A 186 1.55 11.11 0.39
CA LEU A 186 0.90 10.33 1.45
C LEU A 186 -0.17 11.14 2.20
N ALA A 187 -0.01 12.44 2.35
CA ALA A 187 -1.04 13.30 2.93
C ALA A 187 -2.27 13.38 2.01
N VAL A 188 -2.06 13.50 0.69
CA VAL A 188 -3.14 13.45 -0.32
C VAL A 188 -3.83 12.09 -0.34
N ALA A 189 -3.06 11.00 -0.38
CA ALA A 189 -3.60 9.65 -0.39
C ALA A 189 -4.42 9.34 0.85
N ARG A 190 -3.92 9.70 2.04
CA ARG A 190 -4.66 9.51 3.29
C ARG A 190 -5.98 10.28 3.28
N HIS A 191 -5.97 11.52 2.81
CA HIS A 191 -7.20 12.28 2.64
C HIS A 191 -8.20 11.60 1.70
N ASN A 192 -7.75 11.11 0.54
CA ASN A 192 -8.62 10.44 -0.43
C ASN A 192 -9.26 9.17 0.15
N LEU A 193 -8.46 8.34 0.83
CA LEU A 193 -8.97 7.14 1.51
C LEU A 193 -9.96 7.47 2.62
N ASP A 194 -9.67 8.49 3.44
CA ASP A 194 -10.55 8.94 4.52
C ASP A 194 -11.88 9.49 3.99
N LYS A 195 -11.83 10.25 2.88
CA LYS A 195 -13.01 10.85 2.22
C LYS A 195 -13.96 9.76 1.72
N ASP A 196 -13.43 8.68 1.17
CA ASP A 196 -14.21 7.57 0.63
C ASP A 196 -14.50 6.48 1.69
N GLY A 197 -14.10 6.71 2.95
CA GLY A 197 -14.35 5.80 4.07
C GLY A 197 -13.61 4.46 3.97
N LEU A 198 -12.52 4.40 3.20
CA LEU A 198 -11.75 3.18 2.92
C LEU A 198 -10.78 2.85 4.05
N ARG A 199 -11.33 2.58 5.26
CA ARG A 199 -10.58 2.43 6.51
C ARG A 199 -9.61 1.24 6.56
N HIS A 200 -9.86 0.25 5.70
CA HIS A 200 -9.03 -0.95 5.50
C HIS A 200 -7.89 -0.75 4.50
N CYS A 201 -7.84 0.42 3.85
CA CYS A 201 -6.72 0.87 3.03
C CYS A 201 -5.86 1.86 3.81
N GLN A 202 -4.54 1.69 3.79
CA GLN A 202 -3.61 2.48 4.60
C GLN A 202 -2.44 2.96 3.74
N VAL A 203 -1.77 4.03 4.17
CA VAL A 203 -0.55 4.50 3.49
C VAL A 203 0.61 4.72 4.46
N ARG A 204 1.84 4.43 4.02
CA ARG A 204 3.06 4.49 4.84
C ARG A 204 4.22 5.12 4.07
N HIS A 205 5.02 5.94 4.75
CA HIS A 205 6.30 6.37 4.18
C HIS A 205 7.32 5.24 4.20
N ALA A 206 7.76 4.80 3.02
CA ALA A 206 8.79 3.77 2.89
C ALA A 206 9.53 3.90 1.56
N ASP A 207 10.74 3.35 1.54
CA ASP A 207 11.57 3.27 0.34
C ASP A 207 11.30 1.94 -0.37
N MET A 208 11.07 1.99 -1.69
CA MET A 208 10.84 0.82 -2.55
C MET A 208 12.02 -0.16 -2.59
N TYR A 209 13.24 0.28 -2.27
CA TYR A 209 14.44 -0.56 -2.19
C TYR A 209 14.58 -1.33 -0.87
N GLN A 210 13.79 -0.98 0.16
CA GLN A 210 13.87 -1.59 1.48
C GLN A 210 12.50 -1.57 2.17
N LEU A 211 11.64 -2.53 1.80
CA LEU A 211 10.26 -2.56 2.26
C LEU A 211 10.19 -2.96 3.75
N PRO A 212 9.49 -2.21 4.62
CA PRO A 212 9.40 -2.47 6.06
C PRO A 212 8.37 -3.57 6.39
N PHE A 213 8.31 -4.62 5.57
CA PHE A 213 7.36 -5.71 5.69
C PHE A 213 8.09 -7.06 5.76
N ALA A 214 7.48 -7.99 6.50
CA ALA A 214 7.93 -9.38 6.54
C ALA A 214 7.82 -10.04 5.16
N HIS A 215 8.52 -11.16 4.99
CA HIS A 215 8.39 -12.01 3.81
C HIS A 215 6.95 -12.53 3.69
N GLU A 216 6.51 -12.78 2.46
CA GLU A 216 5.26 -13.53 2.18
C GLU A 216 4.02 -12.97 2.88
N ARG A 217 3.83 -11.65 2.80
CA ARG A 217 2.75 -10.92 3.47
C ARG A 217 1.57 -10.58 2.55
N PHE A 218 1.83 -10.35 1.26
CA PHE A 218 0.84 -9.82 0.34
C PHE A 218 0.45 -10.83 -0.74
N ASP A 219 -0.83 -10.89 -1.10
CA ASP A 219 -1.31 -11.71 -2.22
C ASP A 219 -1.02 -11.03 -3.57
N ALA A 220 -1.00 -9.69 -3.58
CA ALA A 220 -0.63 -8.89 -4.74
C ALA A 220 0.30 -7.71 -4.38
N VAL A 221 1.22 -7.39 -5.28
CA VAL A 221 2.05 -6.18 -5.22
C VAL A 221 1.92 -5.40 -6.52
N THR A 222 1.62 -4.11 -6.45
CA THR A 222 1.52 -3.21 -7.60
C THR A 222 2.63 -2.17 -7.60
N LEU A 223 3.10 -1.82 -8.80
CA LEU A 223 3.96 -0.68 -9.07
C LEU A 223 3.34 0.07 -10.24
N HIS A 224 2.70 1.21 -9.97
CA HIS A 224 1.98 1.96 -11.00
C HIS A 224 2.64 3.31 -11.25
N MET A 225 3.25 3.46 -12.43
CA MET A 225 3.93 4.68 -12.88
C MET A 225 5.03 5.14 -11.90
N VAL A 226 5.84 4.19 -11.40
CA VAL A 226 6.92 4.49 -10.44
C VAL A 226 8.26 3.84 -10.79
N LEU A 227 8.28 2.72 -11.52
CA LEU A 227 9.51 1.95 -11.69
C LEU A 227 10.56 2.72 -12.51
N HIS A 228 10.12 3.59 -13.42
CA HIS A 228 10.99 4.49 -14.18
C HIS A 228 11.78 5.51 -13.33
N TYR A 229 11.42 5.74 -12.06
CA TYR A 229 12.22 6.55 -11.13
C TYR A 229 13.34 5.75 -10.44
N SER A 230 13.33 4.43 -10.56
CA SER A 230 14.31 3.58 -9.89
C SER A 230 15.57 3.43 -10.74
N GLU A 231 16.72 3.84 -10.22
CA GLU A 231 18.04 3.52 -10.79
C GLU A 231 18.35 2.00 -10.81
N ARG A 232 17.69 1.20 -9.95
CA ARG A 232 17.92 -0.26 -9.83
C ARG A 232 16.61 -1.07 -9.89
N PRO A 233 15.90 -1.11 -11.03
CA PRO A 233 14.58 -1.77 -11.13
C PRO A 233 14.58 -3.23 -10.68
N ALA A 234 15.64 -3.98 -11.00
CA ALA A 234 15.80 -5.37 -10.57
C ALA A 234 15.75 -5.53 -9.04
N GLN A 235 16.33 -4.59 -8.28
CA GLN A 235 16.30 -4.63 -6.81
C GLN A 235 14.89 -4.36 -6.28
N VAL A 236 14.16 -3.43 -6.88
CA VAL A 236 12.77 -3.12 -6.50
C VAL A 236 11.87 -4.33 -6.73
N LEU A 237 12.01 -5.00 -7.88
CA LEU A 237 11.25 -6.21 -8.19
C LEU A 237 11.63 -7.40 -7.29
N ALA A 238 12.89 -7.50 -6.86
CA ALA A 238 13.30 -8.49 -5.87
C ALA A 238 12.65 -8.24 -4.48
N GLU A 239 12.57 -6.98 -4.04
CA GLU A 239 11.87 -6.62 -2.80
C GLU A 239 10.36 -6.87 -2.91
N ALA A 240 9.74 -6.57 -4.05
CA ALA A 240 8.34 -6.91 -4.31
C ALA A 240 8.09 -8.42 -4.23
N ALA A 241 8.96 -9.24 -4.85
CA ALA A 241 8.88 -10.70 -4.78
C ALA A 241 9.06 -11.23 -3.35
N ARG A 242 9.96 -10.62 -2.55
CA ARG A 242 10.23 -11.01 -1.16
C ARG A 242 8.98 -10.93 -0.28
N VAL A 243 8.23 -9.84 -0.39
CA VAL A 243 7.03 -9.58 0.43
C VAL A 243 5.77 -10.25 -0.13
N LEU A 244 5.82 -10.80 -1.34
CA LEU A 244 4.72 -11.49 -1.99
C LEU A 244 4.60 -12.94 -1.48
N LYS A 245 3.39 -13.42 -1.18
CA LYS A 245 3.13 -14.81 -0.78
C LYS A 245 3.39 -15.78 -1.95
N PRO A 246 3.68 -17.06 -1.68
CA PRO A 246 3.62 -18.10 -2.72
C PRO A 246 2.24 -18.10 -3.40
N GLY A 247 2.20 -18.19 -4.72
CA GLY A 247 0.97 -18.04 -5.52
C GLY A 247 0.48 -16.60 -5.73
N GLY A 248 1.14 -15.61 -5.13
CA GLY A 248 0.79 -14.19 -5.32
C GLY A 248 1.24 -13.64 -6.68
N ARG A 249 0.87 -12.39 -6.97
CA ARG A 249 1.24 -11.69 -8.22
C ARG A 249 1.91 -10.33 -8.00
N VAL A 250 2.92 -10.02 -8.81
CA VAL A 250 3.41 -8.64 -9.01
C VAL A 250 2.82 -8.08 -10.31
N VAL A 251 2.38 -6.82 -10.29
CA VAL A 251 1.92 -6.08 -11.47
C VAL A 251 2.68 -4.76 -11.58
N VAL A 252 3.29 -4.51 -12.73
CA VAL A 252 4.02 -3.29 -13.06
C VAL A 252 3.29 -2.59 -14.19
N VAL A 253 2.89 -1.34 -13.98
CA VAL A 253 2.35 -0.46 -15.01
C VAL A 253 3.35 0.66 -15.24
N ASP A 254 3.89 0.73 -16.45
CA ASP A 254 4.83 1.79 -16.83
C ASP A 254 4.85 1.99 -18.35
N PHE A 255 5.66 2.93 -18.83
CA PHE A 255 5.78 3.19 -20.26
C PHE A 255 6.58 2.09 -20.98
N ALA A 256 6.09 1.69 -22.15
CA ALA A 256 6.90 0.99 -23.14
C ALA A 256 7.99 1.93 -23.70
N PRO A 257 9.01 1.43 -24.42
CA PRO A 257 10.13 2.25 -24.88
C PRO A 257 9.64 3.43 -25.74
N HIS A 258 10.19 4.61 -25.51
CA HIS A 258 9.79 5.83 -26.21
C HIS A 258 10.94 6.80 -26.50
N GLY A 259 10.74 7.71 -27.45
CA GLY A 259 11.73 8.72 -27.84
C GLY A 259 11.69 10.04 -27.06
N MET A 260 10.78 10.20 -26.09
CA MET A 260 10.58 11.47 -25.36
C MET A 260 11.70 11.77 -24.34
N THR A 261 12.79 12.41 -24.79
CA THR A 261 13.92 12.78 -23.92
C THR A 261 13.58 13.82 -22.85
N ALA A 262 12.56 14.65 -23.07
CA ALA A 262 12.09 15.64 -22.09
C ALA A 262 11.66 15.00 -20.74
N LEU A 263 11.21 13.74 -20.76
CA LEU A 263 10.87 13.01 -19.53
C LEU A 263 12.12 12.64 -18.71
N LEU A 264 13.24 12.35 -19.38
CA LEU A 264 14.53 12.10 -18.71
C LEU A 264 15.10 13.39 -18.13
N ASP A 265 15.17 14.44 -18.94
CA ASP A 265 15.90 15.67 -18.62
C ASP A 265 15.17 16.54 -17.58
N GLN A 266 13.84 16.50 -17.55
CA GLN A 266 13.02 17.47 -16.80
C GLN A 266 12.15 16.82 -15.72
N HIS A 267 11.91 15.50 -15.78
CA HIS A 267 10.98 14.81 -14.89
C HIS A 267 11.65 13.75 -14.03
N ALA A 268 12.99 13.72 -13.97
CA ALA A 268 13.78 12.77 -13.19
C ALA A 268 13.51 11.29 -13.52
N HIS A 269 12.98 10.98 -14.72
CA HIS A 269 12.93 9.60 -15.19
C HIS A 269 14.36 9.09 -15.38
N CYS A 270 14.65 7.91 -14.83
CA CYS A 270 15.91 7.22 -15.09
C CYS A 270 15.88 6.46 -16.43
N TRP A 271 14.68 6.22 -16.99
CA TRP A 271 14.47 5.34 -18.14
C TRP A 271 13.50 5.95 -19.16
N ALA A 272 13.74 5.71 -20.44
CA ALA A 272 12.88 6.12 -21.54
C ALA A 272 11.81 5.04 -21.83
N GLY A 273 11.15 4.57 -20.78
CA GLY A 273 10.33 3.36 -20.79
C GLY A 273 11.16 2.06 -20.72
N PHE A 274 10.47 0.93 -20.72
CA PHE A 274 11.07 -0.40 -20.52
C PHE A 274 10.75 -1.34 -21.67
N GLU A 275 11.76 -2.09 -22.14
CA GLU A 275 11.54 -3.22 -23.04
C GLU A 275 10.91 -4.39 -22.28
N ASP A 276 9.99 -5.12 -22.94
CA ASP A 276 9.36 -6.31 -22.35
C ASP A 276 10.39 -7.37 -21.93
N GLY A 277 11.45 -7.55 -22.73
CA GLY A 277 12.54 -8.48 -22.41
C GLY A 277 13.28 -8.14 -21.11
N ASP A 278 13.45 -6.84 -20.80
CA ASP A 278 14.11 -6.39 -19.58
C ASP A 278 13.27 -6.69 -18.34
N ILE A 279 11.99 -6.33 -18.37
CA ILE A 279 11.04 -6.58 -17.28
C ILE A 279 10.93 -8.08 -17.01
N ARG A 280 10.75 -8.91 -18.05
CA ARG A 280 10.69 -10.37 -17.91
C ARG A 280 11.99 -10.95 -17.35
N ARG A 281 13.15 -10.44 -17.75
CA ARG A 281 14.45 -10.87 -17.21
C ARG A 281 14.54 -10.56 -15.71
N TRP A 282 14.12 -9.37 -15.29
CA TRP A 282 14.13 -8.99 -13.86
C TRP A 282 13.13 -9.79 -13.03
N PHE A 283 11.94 -10.06 -13.55
CA PHE A 283 10.99 -10.98 -12.91
C PHE A 283 11.58 -12.37 -12.70
N ARG A 284 12.19 -12.96 -13.74
CA ARG A 284 12.85 -14.28 -13.62
C ARG A 284 13.99 -14.27 -12.60
N ALA A 285 14.80 -13.22 -12.59
CA ALA A 285 15.87 -13.06 -11.60
C ALA A 285 15.32 -12.97 -10.15
N ALA A 286 14.10 -12.47 -9.98
CA ALA A 286 13.38 -12.43 -8.71
C ALA A 286 12.58 -13.73 -8.42
N SER A 287 12.79 -14.81 -9.18
CA SER A 287 12.07 -16.08 -9.08
C SER A 287 10.56 -15.96 -9.30
N LEU A 288 10.13 -15.00 -10.13
CA LEU A 288 8.76 -14.85 -10.59
C LEU A 288 8.61 -15.41 -12.01
N SER A 289 7.42 -15.94 -12.32
CA SER A 289 7.04 -16.45 -13.64
C SER A 289 6.31 -15.35 -14.42
N PRO A 290 6.95 -14.72 -15.44
CA PRO A 290 6.32 -13.64 -16.19
C PRO A 290 5.12 -14.12 -17.00
N GLU A 291 4.05 -13.34 -17.00
CA GLU A 291 2.85 -13.54 -17.80
C GLU A 291 2.91 -12.67 -19.07
N GLU A 292 1.92 -12.80 -19.96
CA GLU A 292 1.84 -11.95 -21.15
C GLU A 292 1.44 -10.51 -20.78
N PRO A 293 2.18 -9.48 -21.25
CA PRO A 293 1.85 -8.10 -20.95
C PRO A 293 0.57 -7.66 -21.67
N VAL A 294 -0.12 -6.69 -21.07
CA VAL A 294 -1.19 -5.95 -21.74
C VAL A 294 -0.60 -4.63 -22.22
N LEU A 295 -0.70 -4.35 -23.51
CA LEU A 295 -0.27 -3.08 -24.11
C LEU A 295 -1.50 -2.22 -24.37
N LEU A 296 -1.43 -0.97 -23.93
CA LEU A 296 -2.44 0.05 -24.16
C LEU A 296 -1.79 1.12 -25.02
N ASP A 297 -2.09 1.08 -26.31
CA ASP A 297 -1.58 2.04 -27.28
C ASP A 297 -2.08 3.44 -26.93
N GLY A 298 -1.15 4.37 -26.84
CA GLY A 298 -1.42 5.80 -26.68
C GLY A 298 -0.62 6.61 -27.68
N ASP A 299 -1.02 7.86 -27.85
CA ASP A 299 -0.37 8.80 -28.76
C ASP A 299 0.21 9.98 -27.96
N PRO A 300 1.50 10.03 -27.58
CA PRO A 300 2.61 9.31 -28.22
C PRO A 300 3.16 8.11 -27.42
N LEU A 301 2.65 7.84 -26.22
CA LEU A 301 3.21 6.82 -25.33
C LEU A 301 2.29 5.61 -25.19
N THR A 302 2.88 4.43 -25.34
CA THR A 302 2.21 3.17 -25.01
C THR A 302 2.43 2.86 -23.52
N VAL A 303 1.34 2.58 -22.81
CA VAL A 303 1.39 2.08 -21.44
C VAL A 303 1.37 0.56 -21.49
N ALA A 304 2.30 -0.07 -20.78
CA ALA A 304 2.40 -1.51 -20.69
C ALA A 304 2.12 -1.96 -19.25
N ILE A 305 1.35 -3.04 -19.14
CA ILE A 305 1.04 -3.71 -17.87
C ILE A 305 1.70 -5.08 -17.91
N TRP A 306 2.84 -5.18 -17.24
CA TRP A 306 3.54 -6.44 -17.03
C TRP A 306 3.07 -7.10 -15.75
N SER A 307 2.97 -8.42 -15.74
CA SER A 307 2.66 -9.16 -14.52
C SER A 307 3.47 -10.44 -14.42
N ALA A 308 3.69 -10.91 -13.20
CA ALA A 308 4.36 -12.16 -12.93
C ALA A 308 3.81 -12.81 -11.66
N ALA A 309 3.64 -14.13 -11.69
CA ALA A 309 3.21 -14.91 -10.54
C ALA A 309 4.41 -15.45 -9.76
N ARG A 310 4.31 -15.50 -8.44
CA ARG A 310 5.25 -16.27 -7.61
C ARG A 310 4.79 -17.73 -7.60
N PRO A 311 5.64 -18.70 -7.95
CA PRO A 311 5.27 -20.12 -7.88
C PRO A 311 4.76 -20.50 -6.48
N ALA A 312 3.75 -21.36 -6.43
CA ALA A 312 3.31 -21.96 -5.17
C ALA A 312 4.39 -22.92 -4.65
N ASN A 313 4.49 -23.08 -3.33
CA ASN A 313 5.48 -23.97 -2.70
C ASN A 313 5.33 -25.46 -3.10
N ASP A 314 4.24 -25.85 -3.78
CA ASP A 314 3.95 -27.21 -4.23
C ASP A 314 4.19 -27.47 -5.73
N ALA A 315 5.08 -26.70 -6.37
CA ALA A 315 5.68 -27.14 -7.63
C ALA A 315 7.02 -27.82 -7.31
N ALA A 316 6.97 -29.13 -7.01
CA ALA A 316 8.16 -29.95 -7.23
C ALA A 316 8.61 -29.72 -8.69
N PRO A 317 9.89 -29.46 -8.97
CA PRO A 317 10.34 -29.40 -10.35
C PRO A 317 9.99 -30.74 -11.00
N GLU A 318 9.22 -30.72 -12.09
CA GLU A 318 9.15 -31.88 -12.95
C GLU A 318 10.59 -32.26 -13.32
N PRO A 319 11.01 -33.52 -13.10
CA PRO A 319 12.33 -33.92 -13.54
C PRO A 319 12.39 -33.74 -15.06
N ASP A 320 13.45 -33.06 -15.53
CA ASP A 320 13.82 -32.97 -16.93
C ASP A 320 13.65 -34.35 -17.58
N GLN A 321 12.64 -34.50 -18.43
CA GLN A 321 12.57 -35.60 -19.38
C GLN A 321 13.46 -35.24 -20.56
N ASP A 322 14.76 -35.20 -20.32
CA ASP A 322 15.78 -35.17 -21.37
C ASP A 322 17.04 -35.84 -20.84
N ASP A 323 16.97 -37.17 -20.66
CA ASP A 323 18.12 -38.02 -20.98
C ASP A 323 17.70 -39.48 -21.18
N ALA A 324 17.67 -39.95 -22.43
CA ALA A 324 17.93 -41.33 -22.82
C ALA A 324 17.79 -41.50 -24.34
N GLY A 325 18.86 -41.20 -25.08
CA GLY A 325 18.87 -41.40 -26.52
C GLY A 325 20.25 -41.31 -27.16
N ASP A 326 20.99 -42.40 -27.04
CA ASP A 326 21.99 -42.85 -28.03
C ASP A 326 23.43 -42.30 -27.89
N ASP A 327 24.20 -42.85 -26.94
CA ASP A 327 25.63 -43.09 -27.20
C ASP A 327 26.12 -44.35 -26.46
N ALA A 328 25.98 -45.51 -27.10
CA ALA A 328 26.66 -46.74 -26.68
C ALA A 328 27.04 -47.56 -27.92
N GLY A 329 28.19 -47.23 -28.51
CA GLY A 329 28.67 -48.01 -29.65
C GLY A 329 30.06 -47.69 -30.17
N ARG A 330 31.10 -47.62 -29.32
CA ARG A 330 32.48 -47.78 -29.81
C ARG A 330 33.49 -48.22 -28.72
N ALA A 331 34.13 -49.34 -29.04
CA ALA A 331 35.47 -49.79 -28.63
C ALA A 331 35.65 -50.41 -27.24
N ALA A 332 35.85 -51.74 -27.22
CA ALA A 332 37.01 -52.34 -26.57
C ALA A 332 37.34 -53.68 -27.23
N SER A 333 38.61 -53.80 -27.62
CA SER A 333 39.36 -55.06 -27.69
C SER A 333 39.50 -55.68 -26.31
#